data_AF-A0AA35QQ57-F1
#
_entry.id   AF-A0AA35QQ57-F1
#
_cell.length_a   1.000
_cell.length_b   1.000
_cell.length_c   1.000
_cell.angle_alpha   90.00
_cell.angle_beta   90.00
_cell.angle_gamma   90.00
#
_symmetry.space_group_name_H-M   'P 1'
#
loop_
_entity.id
_entity.type
_entity.pdbx_description
1 polymer ?
#
loop_
_entity_poly.entity_id
_entity_poly.type
_entity_poly.pdbx_seq_one_letter_code
_entity_poly.pdbx_strand_id
1 'polypeptide(L)'
;MKLLQNCWSELLVFDHIFRQVHYGKEHSFLLVTGQEVDMSTVAMQAGSILNNLVLRAQELVLHFHSLQVDRQEFVCLKFLILFSL
;
A
#
# COMPACT_ATOMS: atom_id res chain seq x y z
N MET A 1 8.14 5.35 -22.43
CA MET A 1 7.95 4.36 -21.36
C MET A 1 8.93 4.50 -20.18
N LYS A 2 9.89 5.43 -20.17
CA LYS A 2 10.89 5.55 -19.10
C LYS A 2 10.30 5.86 -17.71
N LEU A 3 9.32 6.76 -17.64
CA LEU A 3 8.66 7.13 -16.37
C LEU A 3 8.04 5.92 -15.66
N LEU A 4 7.24 5.13 -16.38
CA LEU A 4 6.63 3.92 -15.82
C LEU A 4 7.68 2.85 -15.47
N GLN A 5 8.74 2.71 -16.27
CA GLN A 5 9.84 1.79 -15.91
C GLN A 5 10.50 2.18 -14.59
N ASN A 6 10.52 3.47 -14.25
CA ASN A 6 11.06 3.97 -12.99
C ASN A 6 10.13 3.68 -11.80
N CYS A 7 8.84 3.98 -11.92
CA CYS A 7 7.94 4.10 -10.77
C CYS A 7 6.82 3.05 -10.69
N TRP A 8 6.76 2.05 -11.59
CA TRP A 8 5.64 1.11 -11.63
C TRP A 8 5.41 0.38 -10.30
N SER A 9 6.49 -0.03 -9.62
CA SER A 9 6.41 -0.73 -8.33
C SER A 9 5.99 0.21 -7.21
N GLU A 10 6.49 1.44 -7.20
CA GLU A 10 6.10 2.48 -6.24
C GLU A 10 4.61 2.79 -6.36
N LEU A 11 4.09 2.95 -7.58
CA LEU A 11 2.66 3.17 -7.82
C LEU A 11 1.80 1.99 -7.36
N LEU A 12 2.25 0.74 -7.53
CA LEU A 12 1.54 -0.45 -7.06
C LEU A 12 1.50 -0.53 -5.53
N VAL A 13 2.64 -0.29 -4.87
CA VAL A 13 2.72 -0.28 -3.40
C VAL A 13 1.89 0.86 -2.84
N PHE A 14 1.97 2.04 -3.43
CA PHE A 14 1.23 3.21 -2.99
C PHE A 14 -0.28 3.03 -3.13
N ASP A 15 -0.74 2.43 -4.23
CA ASP A 15 -2.14 2.04 -4.41
C ASP A 15 -2.61 1.03 -3.35
N HIS A 16 -1.77 0.05 -3.02
CA HIS A 16 -2.08 -0.91 -1.95
C HIS A 16 -2.19 -0.24 -0.58
N ILE A 17 -1.26 0.65 -0.22
CA ILE A 17 -1.25 1.39 1.06
C ILE A 17 -2.52 2.23 1.17
N PHE A 18 -2.83 3.04 0.16
CA PHE A 18 -4.00 3.91 0.19
C PHE A 18 -5.32 3.12 0.30
N ARG A 19 -5.40 1.94 -0.34
CA ARG A 19 -6.54 1.04 -0.16
C ARG A 19 -6.70 0.62 1.31
N GLN A 20 -5.62 0.30 2.01
CA GLN A 20 -5.70 -0.07 3.42
C GLN A 20 -6.04 1.13 4.32
N VAL A 21 -5.56 2.33 4.01
CA VAL A 21 -5.87 3.55 4.77
C VAL A 21 -7.38 3.82 4.80
N HIS A 22 -8.08 3.62 3.69
CA HIS A 22 -9.51 3.94 3.58
C HIS A 22 -10.46 2.77 3.84
N TYR A 23 -10.04 1.55 3.50
CA TYR A 23 -10.92 0.39 3.50
C TYR A 23 -10.34 -0.82 4.23
N GLY A 24 -9.13 -0.69 4.78
CA GLY A 24 -8.51 -1.74 5.59
C GLY A 24 -9.28 -1.96 6.89
N LYS A 25 -9.23 -3.20 7.37
CA LYS A 25 -9.74 -3.59 8.69
C LYS A 25 -8.58 -4.06 9.54
N GLU A 26 -8.75 -4.03 10.85
CA GLU A 26 -7.76 -4.61 11.76
C GLU A 26 -7.51 -6.09 11.41
N HIS A 27 -6.24 -6.50 11.49
CA HIS A 27 -5.79 -7.88 11.25
C HIS A 27 -6.08 -8.44 9.84
N SER A 28 -6.45 -7.63 8.85
CA SER A 28 -6.67 -8.10 7.48
C SER A 28 -6.26 -7.07 6.44
N PHE A 29 -6.07 -7.54 5.19
CA PHE A 29 -5.80 -6.72 4.03
C PHE A 29 -6.97 -6.78 3.06
N LEU A 30 -7.38 -5.62 2.56
CA LEU A 30 -8.26 -5.56 1.40
C LEU A 30 -7.43 -5.62 0.11
N LEU A 31 -7.71 -6.58 -0.77
CA LEU A 31 -7.08 -6.67 -2.08
C LEU A 31 -7.83 -5.84 -3.13
N VAL A 32 -7.20 -5.56 -4.28
CA VAL A 32 -7.86 -4.87 -5.40
C VAL A 32 -9.08 -5.62 -5.95
N THR A 33 -9.11 -6.93 -5.74
CA THR A 33 -10.24 -7.81 -6.10
C THR A 33 -11.44 -7.67 -5.16
N GLY A 34 -11.31 -6.92 -4.06
CA GLY A 34 -12.30 -6.84 -2.99
C GLY A 34 -12.23 -8.00 -1.99
N GLN A 35 -11.29 -8.93 -2.14
CA GLN A 35 -11.08 -10.01 -1.19
C GLN A 35 -10.36 -9.51 0.07
N GLU A 36 -10.77 -10.01 1.23
CA GLU A 36 -10.09 -9.78 2.50
C GLU A 36 -9.17 -10.97 2.82
N VAL A 37 -7.91 -10.70 3.15
CA VAL A 37 -6.92 -11.71 3.55
C VAL A 37 -6.48 -11.43 4.97
N ASP A 38 -6.64 -12.42 5.85
CA ASP A 38 -6.18 -12.32 7.23
C ASP A 38 -4.64 -12.26 7.30
N MET A 39 -4.12 -11.35 8.12
CA MET A 39 -2.70 -11.25 8.44
C MET A 39 -2.12 -12.56 8.95
N SER A 40 -2.89 -13.35 9.70
CA SER A 40 -2.45 -14.66 10.19
C SER A 40 -2.11 -15.62 9.03
N THR A 41 -2.86 -15.55 7.94
CA THR A 41 -2.64 -16.37 6.74
C THR A 41 -1.31 -15.99 6.09
N VAL A 42 -1.02 -14.70 5.99
CA VAL A 42 0.27 -14.21 5.49
C VAL A 42 1.40 -14.65 6.43
N ALA A 43 1.26 -14.46 7.74
CA ALA A 43 2.27 -14.87 8.72
C ALA A 43 2.61 -16.37 8.65
N MET A 44 1.60 -17.22 8.45
CA MET A 44 1.77 -18.68 8.37
C MET A 44 2.31 -19.18 7.03
N GLN A 45 1.87 -18.57 5.92
CA GLN A 45 2.12 -19.09 4.57
C GLN A 45 3.21 -18.32 3.82
N ALA A 46 3.47 -17.07 4.18
CA ALA A 46 4.46 -16.24 3.54
C ALA A 46 5.86 -16.45 4.14
N GLY A 47 6.88 -16.36 3.27
CA GLY A 47 8.27 -16.28 3.72
C GLY A 47 8.56 -14.98 4.47
N SER A 48 9.66 -14.96 5.23
CA SER A 48 10.08 -13.83 6.07
C SER A 48 10.20 -12.50 5.31
N ILE A 49 10.61 -12.54 4.04
CA ILE A 49 10.73 -11.35 3.19
C ILE A 49 9.37 -10.67 2.99
N LEU A 50 8.35 -11.44 2.63
CA LEU A 50 7.01 -10.89 2.40
C LEU A 50 6.38 -10.43 3.70
N ASN A 51 6.55 -11.17 4.80
CA ASN A 51 6.11 -10.73 6.12
C ASN A 51 6.72 -9.37 6.52
N ASN A 52 8.02 -9.17 6.30
CA ASN A 52 8.67 -7.88 6.59
C ASN A 52 8.15 -6.74 5.70
N LEU A 53 7.90 -7.00 4.42
CA LEU A 53 7.33 -5.99 3.52
C LEU A 53 5.93 -5.57 3.95
N VAL A 54 5.13 -6.55 4.37
CA VAL A 54 3.77 -6.34 4.87
C VAL A 54 3.75 -5.52 6.15
N LEU A 55 4.64 -5.80 7.10
CA LEU A 55 4.77 -5.03 8.33
C LEU A 55 5.17 -3.57 8.05
N ARG A 56 6.14 -3.35 7.16
CA ARG A 56 6.52 -1.98 6.75
C ARG A 56 5.38 -1.25 6.04
N ALA A 57 4.62 -1.94 5.19
CA ALA A 57 3.45 -1.34 4.55
C ALA A 57 2.40 -0.94 5.60
N GLN A 58 2.14 -1.78 6.60
CA GLN A 58 1.24 -1.47 7.71
C GLN A 58 1.69 -0.26 8.54
N GLU A 59 3.00 -0.13 8.81
CA GLU A 59 3.53 1.08 9.45
C GLU A 59 3.19 2.34 8.63
N LEU A 60 3.38 2.31 7.30
CA LEU A 60 2.98 3.42 6.43
C LEU A 60 1.47 3.68 6.45
N VAL A 61 0.64 2.64 6.45
CA VAL A 61 -0.83 2.78 6.55
C VAL A 61 -1.21 3.53 7.82
N LEU A 62 -0.62 3.17 8.96
CA LEU A 62 -0.87 3.85 10.23
C LEU A 62 -0.43 5.32 10.22
N HIS A 63 0.70 5.64 9.59
CA HIS A 63 1.16 7.02 9.42
C HIS A 63 0.22 7.83 8.51
N PHE A 64 -0.21 7.25 7.39
CA PHE A 64 -1.14 7.93 6.47
C PHE A 64 -2.50 8.15 7.10
N HIS A 65 -2.99 7.16 7.87
CA HIS A 65 -4.23 7.29 8.62
C HIS A 65 -4.13 8.37 9.70
N SER A 66 -3.02 8.46 10.45
CA SER A 66 -2.84 9.48 11.49
C SER A 66 -2.73 10.90 10.92
N LEU A 67 -2.17 11.03 9.72
CA LEU A 67 -2.12 12.28 8.96
C LEU A 67 -3.43 12.63 8.26
N GLN A 68 -4.44 11.75 8.31
CA GLN A 68 -5.72 11.92 7.62
C GLN A 68 -5.57 12.13 6.12
N VAL A 69 -4.60 11.43 5.49
CA VAL A 69 -4.32 11.58 4.06
C VAL A 69 -5.59 11.34 3.25
N ASP A 70 -5.96 12.33 2.43
CA ASP A 70 -7.19 12.29 1.66
C ASP A 70 -6.97 11.83 0.20
N ARG A 71 -8.07 11.75 -0.54
CA ARG A 71 -8.04 11.33 -1.95
C ARG A 71 -7.31 12.32 -2.84
N GLN A 72 -7.38 13.61 -2.54
CA GLN A 72 -6.77 14.68 -3.31
C GLN A 72 -5.25 14.61 -3.15
N GLU A 73 -4.77 14.48 -1.93
CA GLU A 73 -3.35 14.28 -1.60
C GLU A 73 -2.80 12.99 -2.21
N PHE A 74 -3.58 11.90 -2.14
CA PHE A 74 -3.22 10.64 -2.80
C PHE A 74 -3.01 10.80 -4.31
N VAL A 75 -3.93 11.47 -5.00
CA VAL A 75 -3.77 11.75 -6.43
C VAL A 75 -2.52 12.59 -6.66
N CYS A 76 -2.31 13.67 -5.91
CA CYS A 76 -1.11 14.51 -6.00
C CYS A 76 0.19 13.69 -5.85
N LEU A 77 0.26 12.82 -4.83
CA LEU A 77 1.41 11.96 -4.59
C LEU A 77 1.65 10.96 -5.73
N LYS A 78 0.61 10.40 -6.35
CA LYS A 78 0.76 9.56 -7.56
C LYS A 78 1.44 10.31 -8.70
N PHE A 79 1.09 11.57 -8.90
CA PHE A 79 1.73 12.40 -9.93
C PHE A 79 3.18 12.71 -9.55
N LEU A 80 3.48 13.03 -8.29
CA LEU A 80 4.86 13.24 -7.84
C LEU A 80 5.73 11.98 -8.03
N ILE A 81 5.20 10.79 -7.73
CA ILE A 81 5.87 9.51 -7.99
C ILE A 81 6.08 9.29 -9.49
N LEU A 82 5.05 9.50 -10.31
CA LEU A 82 5.12 9.29 -11.76
C LEU A 82 6.11 10.24 -12.45
N PHE A 83 6.21 11.47 -11.96
CA PHE A 83 7.06 12.53 -12.49
C PHE A 83 8.30 12.74 -11.59
N SER A 84 8.85 11.65 -11.07
CA SER A 84 10.16 11.64 -10.43
C SER A 84 11.23 12.07 -11.44
N LEU A 85 11.79 13.26 -11.26
CA LEU A 85 12.86 13.86 -12.08
C LEU A 85 14.20 13.17 -11.87
#